data_AF-A0A554J2N3-F1
#
_entry.id   AF-A0A554J2N3-F1
#
_cell.length_a   1.000
_cell.length_b   1.000
_cell.length_c   1.000
_cell.angle_alpha   90.00
_cell.angle_beta   90.00
_cell.angle_gamma   90.00
#
_symmetry.space_group_name_H-M   'P 1'
#
loop_
_entity.id
_entity.type
_entity.pdbx_description
1 polymer ?
#
loop_
_entity_poly.entity_id
_entity_poly.type
_entity_poly.pdbx_seq_one_letter_code
_entity_poly.pdbx_strand_id
1 'polypeptide(L)'
;MIVIVTCTLAFLIGVYKSLRTHTYVSRVPPVTTSTLPADRSVKNDNSDYEGIDVENKPIILRGDQKLVIENQHYLVGESIVLKDNATLVVRNSLFEHVSSLGKIIALNAYDNSRVILQNSILAVSCEETVSWNFHDSASLAAQDITTTAAGCFPFQKFMDSSRAHITSWDSVNVTTCDNTEITLQNSKKLLLDPCFGTGARVDEAFPQQTTAAYVFPNKNEFEISSVLSLSNSSVKMWHVRVVPASDITIRNTDNISLDIHAQRPWEQKTVSARGLMNGLFKDETLKFVDAKLHLLNTSVRAWNFFLEHTNKLYLENSAVHTITESEDTVAIVQDSIIDTIETKDFSEATFQKSRLLEAAYSFDKSKITFIDSTIGSDDGVSTLRATNKSVITLTHTVSSATMIEDLQGKIVVQ
;
A
#
# COMPACT_ATOMS: atom_id res chain seq x y z
N MET A 1 -35.53 -24.97 -47.47
CA MET A 1 -36.57 -24.00 -47.12
C MET A 1 -36.13 -23.36 -45.81
N ILE A 2 -35.66 -22.12 -45.90
CA ILE A 2 -34.90 -21.38 -44.90
C ILE A 2 -35.85 -20.35 -44.29
N VAL A 3 -35.87 -20.23 -42.97
CA VAL A 3 -36.37 -19.02 -42.29
C VAL A 3 -35.32 -18.62 -41.26
N ILE A 4 -34.54 -17.61 -41.64
CA ILE A 4 -33.62 -16.85 -40.80
C ILE A 4 -34.43 -15.68 -40.25
N VAL A 5 -34.43 -15.49 -38.94
CA VAL A 5 -34.94 -14.27 -38.29
C VAL A 5 -33.73 -13.44 -37.87
N THR A 6 -33.39 -12.47 -38.72
CA THR A 6 -32.50 -11.34 -38.40
C THR A 6 -33.32 -10.25 -37.71
N CYS A 7 -32.82 -9.71 -36.61
CA CYS A 7 -33.31 -8.45 -36.05
C CYS A 7 -32.14 -7.45 -35.97
N THR A 8 -32.22 -6.43 -36.81
CA THR A 8 -31.32 -5.27 -36.89
C THR A 8 -32.20 -4.02 -36.95
N LEU A 9 -32.04 -3.07 -36.04
CA LEU A 9 -32.42 -1.64 -36.19
C LEU A 9 -31.84 -0.89 -34.96
N ALA A 10 -30.74 -0.14 -35.05
CA ALA A 10 -30.52 1.19 -35.63
C ALA A 10 -31.03 2.38 -34.78
N PHE A 11 -30.05 3.12 -34.26
CA PHE A 11 -29.90 4.59 -34.18
C PHE A 11 -31.13 5.50 -33.92
N LEU A 12 -31.00 6.35 -32.89
CA LEU A 12 -31.49 7.73 -32.96
C LEU A 12 -30.61 8.69 -32.14
N ILE A 13 -30.09 9.68 -32.87
CA ILE A 13 -29.35 10.87 -32.42
C ILE A 13 -30.37 11.89 -31.89
N GLY A 14 -30.06 12.52 -30.75
CA GLY A 14 -30.85 13.62 -30.19
C GLY A 14 -29.97 14.70 -29.57
N VAL A 15 -29.57 15.66 -30.40
CA VAL A 15 -28.90 16.91 -30.01
C VAL A 15 -29.93 17.82 -29.33
N TYR A 16 -29.63 18.34 -28.13
CA TYR A 16 -30.25 19.57 -27.63
C TYR A 16 -29.19 20.44 -26.93
N LYS A 17 -28.79 21.52 -27.61
CA LYS A 17 -28.18 22.71 -27.03
C LYS A 17 -29.30 23.63 -26.56
N SER A 18 -29.23 24.12 -25.33
CA SER A 18 -29.68 25.49 -25.03
C SER A 18 -28.97 26.03 -23.79
N LEU A 19 -28.39 27.21 -23.97
CA LEU A 19 -27.60 27.98 -23.03
C LEU A 19 -28.48 28.62 -21.95
N ARG A 20 -28.06 28.54 -20.69
CA ARG A 20 -28.15 29.67 -19.74
C ARG A 20 -26.87 29.75 -18.93
N THR A 21 -26.06 30.74 -19.30
CA THR A 21 -24.98 31.29 -18.48
C THR A 21 -25.57 31.91 -17.22
N HIS A 22 -25.21 31.38 -16.05
CA HIS A 22 -25.25 32.13 -14.80
C HIS A 22 -23.81 32.38 -14.38
N THR A 23 -23.39 33.62 -14.57
CA THR A 23 -22.10 34.13 -14.13
C THR A 23 -22.15 34.25 -12.61
N TYR A 24 -21.72 33.21 -11.91
CA TYR A 24 -21.50 33.29 -10.46
C TYR A 24 -20.11 33.88 -10.24
N VAL A 25 -20.06 35.17 -9.89
CA VAL A 25 -18.84 35.83 -9.42
C VAL A 25 -18.56 35.28 -8.03
N SER A 26 -17.82 34.17 -7.95
CA SER A 26 -17.25 33.67 -6.71
C SER A 26 -16.19 34.66 -6.25
N ARG A 27 -16.48 35.39 -5.16
CA ARG A 27 -15.45 36.11 -4.41
C ARG A 27 -14.55 35.06 -3.78
N VAL A 28 -13.40 34.80 -4.41
CA VAL A 28 -12.29 34.08 -3.79
C VAL A 28 -11.87 34.92 -2.57
N PRO A 29 -12.03 34.44 -1.33
CA PRO A 29 -11.40 35.10 -0.20
C PRO A 29 -9.89 35.11 -0.43
N PRO A 30 -9.17 36.18 -0.06
CA PRO A 30 -7.72 36.23 -0.25
C PRO A 30 -7.10 34.99 0.37
N VAL A 31 -6.24 34.32 -0.40
CA VAL A 31 -5.37 33.25 0.08
C VAL A 31 -4.55 33.85 1.21
N THR A 32 -4.92 33.54 2.45
CA THR A 32 -4.04 33.68 3.59
C THR A 32 -2.88 32.76 3.32
N THR A 33 -1.70 33.33 3.07
CA THR A 33 -0.44 32.62 3.14
C THR A 33 -0.33 32.04 4.54
N SER A 34 -0.72 30.78 4.69
CA SER A 34 -0.49 29.99 5.87
C SER A 34 1.02 29.81 5.98
N THR A 35 1.65 30.63 6.82
CA THR A 35 2.97 30.33 7.36
C THR A 35 2.90 28.93 7.96
N LEU A 36 3.69 28.00 7.43
CA LEU A 36 3.98 26.71 8.06
C LEU A 36 4.20 26.96 9.57
N PRO A 37 3.60 26.16 10.47
CA PRO A 37 3.89 26.30 11.89
C PRO A 37 5.39 26.07 12.10
N ALA A 38 6.10 27.17 12.34
CA ALA A 38 7.48 27.18 12.76
C ALA A 38 7.54 26.79 14.24
N ASP A 39 7.26 25.51 14.56
CA ASP A 39 7.79 24.88 15.78
C ASP A 39 7.53 23.35 15.75
N ARG A 40 8.38 22.63 15.02
CA ARG A 40 8.79 21.29 15.43
C ARG A 40 10.26 21.38 15.75
N SER A 41 10.57 21.89 16.94
CA SER A 41 11.90 21.73 17.54
C SER A 41 12.10 20.25 17.90
N VAL A 42 12.49 19.45 16.89
CA VAL A 42 13.18 18.19 17.13
C VAL A 42 14.40 18.54 17.96
N LYS A 43 14.53 17.94 19.15
CA LYS A 43 15.72 18.12 20.00
C LYS A 43 16.95 17.73 19.17
N ASN A 44 17.70 18.74 18.76
CA ASN A 44 19.02 18.61 18.19
C ASN A 44 19.95 17.98 19.25
N ASP A 45 20.24 16.70 19.11
CA ASP A 45 21.56 16.15 19.44
C ASP A 45 22.52 16.30 18.22
N ASN A 46 22.23 17.23 17.30
CA ASN A 46 23.00 17.55 16.08
C ASN A 46 24.32 18.30 16.35
N SER A 47 25.26 17.73 17.11
CA SER A 47 26.65 18.25 17.09
C SER A 47 27.47 17.79 15.89
N ASP A 48 26.95 16.87 15.07
CA ASP A 48 27.79 16.07 14.15
C ASP A 48 27.57 16.36 12.65
N TYR A 49 26.64 17.24 12.26
CA TYR A 49 26.41 17.61 10.85
C TYR A 49 26.92 19.02 10.53
N GLU A 50 27.45 19.21 9.31
CA GLU A 50 28.04 20.48 8.86
C GLU A 50 26.98 21.57 8.59
N GLY A 51 25.71 21.19 8.39
CA GLY A 51 24.61 22.11 8.15
C GLY A 51 23.24 21.43 8.02
N ILE A 52 22.20 22.27 7.93
CA ILE A 52 20.82 21.87 7.61
C ILE A 52 20.45 22.48 6.26
N ASP A 53 20.12 21.64 5.30
CA ASP A 53 19.68 22.01 3.96
C ASP A 53 18.20 21.66 3.80
N VAL A 54 17.41 22.60 3.26
CA VAL A 54 15.97 22.41 3.04
C VAL A 54 15.65 22.60 1.57
N GLU A 55 15.14 21.56 0.91
CA GLU A 55 14.63 21.62 -0.45
C GLU A 55 13.11 21.41 -0.47
N ASN A 56 12.38 22.47 -0.80
CA ASN A 56 10.92 22.50 -0.83
C ASN A 56 10.35 22.42 -2.25
N LYS A 57 11.19 22.18 -3.26
CA LYS A 57 10.78 21.96 -4.64
C LYS A 57 11.06 20.51 -5.04
N PRO A 58 10.34 19.98 -6.05
CA PRO A 58 10.65 18.68 -6.59
C PRO A 58 12.10 18.63 -7.10
N ILE A 59 12.85 17.61 -6.68
CA ILE A 59 14.20 17.34 -7.19
C ILE A 59 14.06 16.47 -8.42
N ILE A 60 14.48 16.97 -9.58
CA ILE A 60 14.42 16.23 -10.85
C ILE A 60 15.82 16.14 -11.44
N LEU A 61 16.36 14.92 -11.50
CA LEU A 61 17.66 14.62 -12.09
C LEU A 61 17.46 13.83 -13.40
N ARG A 62 18.17 14.21 -14.46
CA ARG A 62 18.08 13.63 -15.81
C ARG A 62 19.46 13.46 -16.46
N GLY A 63 19.53 12.68 -17.53
CA GLY A 63 20.78 12.36 -18.21
C GLY A 63 21.78 11.75 -17.22
N ASP A 64 22.97 12.34 -17.12
CA ASP A 64 24.03 11.90 -16.20
C ASP A 64 24.14 12.82 -14.95
N GLN A 65 23.09 13.59 -14.63
CA GLN A 65 23.09 14.48 -13.48
C GLN A 65 23.29 13.69 -12.17
N LYS A 66 24.07 14.27 -11.27
CA LYS A 66 24.39 13.69 -9.97
C LYS A 66 24.15 14.70 -8.85
N LEU A 67 23.36 14.31 -7.86
CA LEU A 67 23.21 15.02 -6.59
C LEU A 67 23.94 14.24 -5.49
N VAL A 68 24.81 14.91 -4.74
CA VAL A 68 25.53 14.35 -3.59
C VAL A 68 25.13 15.14 -2.35
N ILE A 69 24.65 14.42 -1.35
CA ILE A 69 24.29 14.88 -0.01
C ILE A 69 25.26 14.20 0.93
N GLU A 70 26.13 14.96 1.59
CA GLU A 70 27.20 14.40 2.42
C GLU A 70 27.40 15.25 3.68
N ASN A 71 27.54 14.59 4.83
CA ASN A 71 27.77 15.21 6.15
C ASN A 71 26.71 16.26 6.56
N GLN A 72 25.46 16.10 6.14
CA GLN A 72 24.43 17.12 6.36
C GLN A 72 23.08 16.54 6.81
N HIS A 73 22.27 17.39 7.44
CA HIS A 73 20.83 17.12 7.60
C HIS A 73 20.11 17.70 6.39
N TYR A 74 19.55 16.86 5.55
CA TYR A 74 18.88 17.25 4.31
C TYR A 74 17.38 16.95 4.38
N LEU A 75 16.58 18.00 4.32
CA LEU A 75 15.12 17.94 4.39
C LEU A 75 14.54 18.10 2.99
N VAL A 76 13.70 17.14 2.59
CA VAL A 76 13.02 17.16 1.29
C VAL A 76 11.52 17.26 1.49
N GLY A 77 10.95 18.39 1.05
CA GLY A 77 9.53 18.70 1.19
C GLY A 77 8.63 18.24 0.03
N GLU A 78 9.23 17.79 -1.07
CA GLU A 78 8.51 17.37 -2.29
C GLU A 78 9.14 16.09 -2.89
N SER A 79 8.51 15.51 -3.91
CA SER A 79 8.99 14.26 -4.51
C SER A 79 10.32 14.39 -5.27
N ILE A 80 11.07 13.30 -5.32
CA ILE A 80 12.33 13.17 -6.06
C ILE A 80 12.10 12.29 -7.28
N VAL A 81 12.61 12.71 -8.44
CA VAL A 81 12.53 11.94 -9.69
C VAL A 81 13.92 11.83 -10.31
N LEU A 82 14.38 10.59 -10.53
CA LEU A 82 15.60 10.28 -11.26
C LEU A 82 15.23 9.57 -12.57
N LYS A 83 15.82 10.01 -13.68
CA LYS A 83 15.64 9.41 -15.02
C LYS A 83 16.95 9.21 -15.73
N ASP A 84 16.92 8.46 -16.82
CA ASP A 84 18.07 8.15 -17.67
C ASP A 84 19.20 7.46 -16.87
N ASN A 85 20.33 8.11 -16.62
CA ASN A 85 21.44 7.59 -15.81
C ASN A 85 21.68 8.42 -14.53
N ALA A 86 20.69 9.22 -14.13
CA ALA A 86 20.85 10.15 -13.02
C ALA A 86 21.16 9.42 -11.71
N THR A 87 21.96 10.06 -10.86
CA THR A 87 22.42 9.46 -9.60
C THR A 87 22.14 10.35 -8.39
N LEU A 88 21.50 9.80 -7.35
CA LEU A 88 21.43 10.37 -6.02
C LEU A 88 22.38 9.63 -5.08
N VAL A 89 23.22 10.38 -4.36
CA VAL A 89 24.14 9.84 -3.36
C VAL A 89 23.89 10.54 -2.03
N VAL A 90 23.64 9.77 -0.98
CA VAL A 90 23.49 10.25 0.40
C VAL A 90 24.50 9.53 1.29
N ARG A 91 25.37 10.27 1.98
CA ARG A 91 26.41 9.71 2.85
C ARG A 91 26.53 10.45 4.16
N ASN A 92 26.74 9.73 5.27
CA ASN A 92 27.02 10.35 6.57
C ASN A 92 26.00 11.45 6.93
N SER A 93 24.74 11.26 6.55
CA SER A 93 23.73 12.33 6.54
C SER A 93 22.45 11.87 7.23
N LEU A 94 21.71 12.84 7.76
CA LEU A 94 20.31 12.65 8.12
C LEU A 94 19.46 13.09 6.92
N PHE A 95 18.79 12.15 6.27
CA PHE A 95 17.92 12.41 5.12
C PHE A 95 16.46 12.26 5.53
N GLU A 96 15.71 13.36 5.47
CA GLU A 96 14.36 13.43 6.01
C GLU A 96 13.37 13.85 4.93
N HIS A 97 12.32 13.06 4.76
CA HIS A 97 11.16 13.48 3.98
C HIS A 97 10.19 14.19 4.92
N VAL A 98 9.90 15.46 4.63
CA VAL A 98 8.99 16.28 5.42
C VAL A 98 7.74 16.52 4.62
N SER A 99 6.68 15.72 4.81
CA SER A 99 5.43 16.00 4.11
C SER A 99 4.67 17.13 4.78
N SER A 100 3.90 17.82 3.95
CA SER A 100 2.85 18.70 4.39
C SER A 100 1.51 18.13 3.90
N LEU A 101 0.54 18.06 4.82
CA LEU A 101 -0.87 17.87 4.49
C LEU A 101 -1.21 16.53 3.81
N GLY A 102 -0.67 15.41 4.30
CA GLY A 102 -1.07 14.07 3.83
C GLY A 102 -0.67 13.76 2.39
N LYS A 103 0.26 14.52 1.80
CA LYS A 103 0.88 14.16 0.52
C LYS A 103 1.81 12.97 0.73
N ILE A 104 1.75 12.00 -0.18
CA ILE A 104 2.77 10.95 -0.28
C ILE A 104 4.00 11.60 -0.93
N ILE A 105 5.10 11.70 -0.16
CA ILE A 105 6.39 12.05 -0.76
C ILE A 105 7.01 10.77 -1.31
N ALA A 106 7.30 10.80 -2.61
CA ALA A 106 7.90 9.68 -3.30
C ALA A 106 9.29 10.00 -3.83
N LEU A 107 10.18 9.02 -3.80
CA LEU A 107 11.35 8.96 -4.67
C LEU A 107 11.01 8.00 -5.79
N ASN A 108 11.10 8.44 -7.05
CA ASN A 108 10.87 7.58 -8.21
C ASN A 108 12.14 7.54 -9.08
N ALA A 109 12.70 6.36 -9.24
CA ALA A 109 13.89 6.10 -10.03
C ALA A 109 13.52 5.23 -11.26
N TYR A 110 13.80 5.76 -12.45
CA TYR A 110 13.48 5.14 -13.75
C TYR A 110 14.75 4.84 -14.56
N ASP A 111 14.59 4.17 -15.69
CA ASP A 111 15.63 3.86 -16.67
C ASP A 111 16.85 3.15 -16.01
N ASN A 112 18.05 3.71 -16.09
CA ASN A 112 19.27 3.19 -15.46
C ASN A 112 19.71 4.04 -14.26
N SER A 113 18.80 4.82 -13.67
CA SER A 113 19.13 5.71 -12.56
C SER A 113 19.56 4.94 -11.30
N ARG A 114 20.29 5.64 -10.41
CA ARG A 114 20.93 5.01 -9.26
C ARG A 114 20.73 5.82 -7.98
N VAL A 115 20.38 5.14 -6.90
CA VAL A 115 20.38 5.68 -5.55
C VAL A 115 21.46 4.96 -4.73
N ILE A 116 22.28 5.73 -4.04
CA ILE A 116 23.34 5.22 -3.15
C ILE A 116 23.15 5.83 -1.76
N LEU A 117 22.93 4.99 -0.76
CA LEU A 117 22.87 5.38 0.65
C LEU A 117 24.02 4.73 1.42
N GLN A 118 24.73 5.49 2.24
CA GLN A 118 25.80 4.94 3.05
C GLN A 118 25.91 5.63 4.40
N ASN A 119 26.00 4.85 5.48
CA ASN A 119 26.22 5.35 6.85
C ASN A 119 25.31 6.54 7.18
N SER A 120 24.01 6.39 6.94
CA SER A 120 23.05 7.51 6.97
C SER A 120 21.80 7.14 7.75
N ILE A 121 21.11 8.17 8.23
CA ILE A 121 19.83 8.04 8.90
C ILE A 121 18.73 8.44 7.92
N LEU A 122 17.77 7.56 7.68
CA LEU A 122 16.55 7.88 6.93
C LEU A 122 15.43 8.21 7.93
N ALA A 123 15.06 9.49 8.01
CA ALA A 123 13.96 9.92 8.86
C ALA A 123 12.63 9.84 8.11
N VAL A 124 11.70 9.09 8.70
CA VAL A 124 10.34 8.90 8.19
C VAL A 124 9.32 9.09 9.31
N SER A 125 8.16 9.63 8.99
CA SER A 125 7.00 9.67 9.88
C SER A 125 6.14 8.42 9.67
N CYS A 126 5.57 7.84 10.74
CA CYS A 126 4.60 6.73 10.60
C CYS A 126 3.27 7.18 10.00
N GLU A 127 2.96 8.48 10.11
CA GLU A 127 1.72 9.06 9.57
C GLU A 127 1.81 9.33 8.07
N GLU A 128 3.01 9.26 7.49
CA GLU A 128 3.29 9.65 6.11
C GLU A 128 4.02 8.51 5.41
N THR A 129 3.40 7.94 4.37
CA THR A 129 4.03 6.87 3.61
C THR A 129 5.13 7.45 2.74
N VAL A 130 6.39 7.32 3.17
CA VAL A 130 7.55 7.55 2.30
C VAL A 130 7.68 6.35 1.37
N SER A 131 7.49 6.58 0.07
CA SER A 131 7.49 5.54 -0.96
C SER A 131 8.63 5.74 -1.95
N TRP A 132 9.55 4.78 -2.00
CA TRP A 132 10.67 4.79 -2.94
C TRP A 132 10.43 3.71 -3.99
N ASN A 133 10.20 4.12 -5.24
CA ASN A 133 9.85 3.24 -6.34
C ASN A 133 11.00 3.19 -7.35
N PHE A 134 11.40 1.96 -7.71
CA PHE A 134 12.44 1.66 -8.67
C PHE A 134 11.84 0.89 -9.83
N HIS A 135 12.01 1.43 -11.03
CA HIS A 135 11.46 0.92 -12.29
C HIS A 135 12.58 0.60 -13.28
N ASP A 136 12.22 -0.01 -14.41
CA ASP A 136 13.12 -0.33 -15.52
C ASP A 136 14.37 -1.09 -15.05
N SER A 137 15.56 -0.47 -15.12
CA SER A 137 16.84 -1.02 -14.64
C SER A 137 17.44 -0.17 -13.52
N ALA A 138 16.63 0.64 -12.83
CA ALA A 138 17.07 1.49 -11.75
C ALA A 138 17.63 0.65 -10.59
N SER A 139 18.56 1.23 -9.81
CA SER A 139 19.25 0.49 -8.76
C SER A 139 19.37 1.22 -7.42
N LEU A 140 19.35 0.44 -6.34
CA LEU A 140 19.64 0.89 -4.99
C LEU A 140 20.87 0.17 -4.42
N ALA A 141 21.86 0.93 -3.96
CA ALA A 141 22.94 0.43 -3.11
C ALA A 141 22.81 1.09 -1.75
N ALA A 142 22.51 0.32 -0.70
CA ALA A 142 22.35 0.83 0.66
C ALA A 142 23.28 0.10 1.63
N GLN A 143 23.99 0.84 2.46
CA GLN A 143 24.88 0.30 3.47
C GLN A 143 24.77 1.07 4.78
N ASP A 144 24.62 0.37 5.90
CA ASP A 144 24.63 0.93 7.25
C ASP A 144 23.60 2.05 7.41
N ILE A 145 22.32 1.69 7.26
CA ILE A 145 21.18 2.62 7.29
C ILE A 145 20.39 2.43 8.57
N THR A 146 20.13 3.54 9.26
CA THR A 146 19.28 3.59 10.44
C THR A 146 17.99 4.36 10.15
N THR A 147 16.88 3.96 10.75
CA THR A 147 15.57 4.59 10.57
C THR A 147 15.13 5.23 11.88
N THR A 148 14.78 6.51 11.88
CA THR A 148 14.55 7.26 13.14
C THR A 148 13.30 6.81 13.90
N ALA A 149 12.26 6.38 13.19
CA ALA A 149 10.96 6.15 13.79
C ALA A 149 10.72 4.65 14.04
N ALA A 150 10.74 4.27 15.31
CA ALA A 150 10.53 2.89 15.72
C ALA A 150 9.16 2.39 15.26
N GLY A 151 9.16 1.36 14.41
CA GLY A 151 7.93 0.76 13.89
C GLY A 151 7.41 1.37 12.60
N CYS A 152 8.04 2.42 12.08
CA CYS A 152 7.78 2.93 10.74
C CYS A 152 8.75 2.24 9.77
N PHE A 153 8.24 1.81 8.62
CA PHE A 153 9.02 1.15 7.60
C PHE A 153 8.94 2.00 6.34
N PRO A 154 10.05 2.64 5.91
CA PRO A 154 10.06 3.27 4.60
C PRO A 154 9.73 2.18 3.58
N PHE A 155 8.87 2.49 2.60
CA PHE A 155 8.40 1.53 1.62
C PHE A 155 9.25 1.59 0.37
N GLN A 156 9.84 0.47 -0.06
CA GLN A 156 10.64 0.34 -1.27
C GLN A 156 9.98 -0.66 -2.20
N LYS A 157 9.58 -0.19 -3.36
CA LYS A 157 9.00 -1.02 -4.42
C LYS A 157 9.97 -1.16 -5.57
N PHE A 158 10.30 -2.39 -5.91
CA PHE A 158 11.12 -2.75 -7.06
C PHE A 158 10.24 -3.43 -8.10
N MET A 159 10.29 -2.95 -9.34
CA MET A 159 9.56 -3.48 -10.50
C MET A 159 10.48 -3.63 -11.71
N ASP A 160 9.94 -4.18 -12.80
CA ASP A 160 10.62 -4.42 -14.07
C ASP A 160 11.91 -5.25 -13.93
N SER A 161 13.09 -4.68 -14.17
CA SER A 161 14.41 -5.30 -14.02
C SER A 161 15.29 -4.56 -12.99
N SER A 162 14.66 -3.81 -12.09
CA SER A 162 15.35 -3.02 -11.07
C SER A 162 16.05 -3.92 -10.04
N ARG A 163 17.11 -3.39 -9.42
CA ARG A 163 17.98 -4.17 -8.53
C ARG A 163 18.32 -3.45 -7.25
N ALA A 164 18.57 -4.19 -6.19
CA ALA A 164 19.07 -3.61 -4.95
C ALA A 164 20.08 -4.51 -4.25
N HIS A 165 21.09 -3.86 -3.69
CA HIS A 165 22.01 -4.48 -2.75
C HIS A 165 21.99 -3.67 -1.46
N ILE A 166 21.43 -4.26 -0.41
CA ILE A 166 21.20 -3.63 0.88
C ILE A 166 21.96 -4.42 1.94
N THR A 167 22.85 -3.74 2.65
CA THR A 167 23.59 -4.30 3.78
C THR A 167 23.35 -3.47 5.03
N SER A 168 23.00 -4.11 6.16
CA SER A 168 22.91 -3.43 7.47
C SER A 168 21.87 -2.30 7.47
N TRP A 169 20.63 -2.61 7.09
CA TRP A 169 19.49 -1.69 7.27
C TRP A 169 18.67 -2.15 8.48
N ASP A 170 18.45 -1.27 9.44
CA ASP A 170 17.80 -1.61 10.72
C ASP A 170 16.29 -1.90 10.65
N SER A 171 15.59 -1.38 9.63
CA SER A 171 14.15 -1.46 9.42
C SER A 171 13.78 -1.00 7.99
N VAL A 172 13.17 -1.87 7.18
CA VAL A 172 12.83 -1.55 5.78
C VAL A 172 11.67 -2.43 5.28
N ASN A 173 10.78 -1.90 4.43
CA ASN A 173 9.71 -2.67 3.78
C ASN A 173 9.98 -2.80 2.28
N VAL A 174 10.26 -4.02 1.83
CA VAL A 174 10.67 -4.28 0.45
C VAL A 174 9.61 -5.10 -0.29
N THR A 175 9.05 -4.50 -1.33
CA THR A 175 8.20 -5.18 -2.32
C THR A 175 9.02 -5.50 -3.57
N THR A 176 8.97 -6.74 -4.04
CA THR A 176 9.74 -7.20 -5.22
C THR A 176 8.83 -7.79 -6.28
N CYS A 177 8.63 -7.12 -7.42
CA CYS A 177 7.82 -7.61 -8.54
C CYS A 177 8.67 -7.91 -9.79
N ASP A 178 8.06 -8.46 -10.85
CA ASP A 178 8.65 -8.66 -12.17
C ASP A 178 10.03 -9.35 -12.13
N ASN A 179 10.99 -8.96 -12.97
CA ASN A 179 12.33 -9.56 -13.09
C ASN A 179 13.37 -8.90 -12.16
N THR A 180 12.96 -8.50 -10.95
CA THR A 180 13.84 -7.80 -10.01
C THR A 180 14.86 -8.70 -9.34
N GLU A 181 15.99 -8.13 -8.91
CA GLU A 181 17.04 -8.85 -8.18
C GLU A 181 17.45 -8.06 -6.93
N ILE A 182 17.05 -8.55 -5.76
CA ILE A 182 17.24 -7.88 -4.47
C ILE A 182 18.05 -8.75 -3.53
N THR A 183 19.09 -8.18 -2.94
CA THR A 183 19.92 -8.83 -1.91
C THR A 183 19.87 -8.02 -0.62
N LEU A 184 19.49 -8.67 0.49
CA LEU A 184 19.46 -8.11 1.84
C LEU A 184 20.43 -8.88 2.75
N GLN A 185 21.43 -8.20 3.31
CA GLN A 185 22.44 -8.81 4.19
C GLN A 185 22.55 -8.06 5.52
N ASN A 186 22.64 -8.78 6.63
CA ASN A 186 22.83 -8.20 7.97
C ASN A 186 21.73 -7.18 8.36
N SER A 187 20.55 -7.26 7.75
CA SER A 187 19.47 -6.29 7.94
C SER A 187 18.45 -6.79 8.96
N LYS A 188 17.72 -5.87 9.60
CA LYS A 188 16.82 -6.20 10.71
C LYS A 188 15.41 -5.69 10.46
N LYS A 189 14.45 -6.32 11.14
CA LYS A 189 13.03 -5.94 11.13
C LYS A 189 12.48 -5.78 9.71
N LEU A 190 12.81 -6.71 8.81
CA LEU A 190 12.36 -6.61 7.42
C LEU A 190 10.84 -6.85 7.32
N LEU A 191 10.14 -6.04 6.55
CA LEU A 191 8.84 -6.41 5.99
C LEU A 191 9.07 -6.76 4.53
N LEU A 192 8.65 -7.95 4.10
CA LEU A 192 8.97 -8.46 2.77
C LEU A 192 7.69 -8.84 2.04
N ASP A 193 7.51 -8.32 0.83
CA ASP A 193 6.32 -8.49 0.01
C ASP A 193 6.72 -8.90 -1.42
N PRO A 194 7.11 -10.18 -1.63
CA PRO A 194 7.39 -10.67 -2.96
C PRO A 194 6.10 -10.78 -3.78
N CYS A 195 6.08 -10.10 -4.94
CA CYS A 195 5.02 -10.24 -5.93
C CYS A 195 5.31 -11.44 -6.82
N PHE A 196 4.25 -12.11 -7.24
CA PHE A 196 4.30 -13.17 -8.23
C PHE A 196 3.03 -13.14 -9.10
N GLY A 197 3.15 -13.73 -10.30
CA GLY A 197 2.15 -13.62 -11.35
C GLY A 197 0.93 -14.51 -11.16
N THR A 198 -0.05 -14.34 -12.04
CA THR A 198 -1.17 -15.27 -12.18
C THR A 198 -0.66 -16.68 -12.45
N GLY A 199 -1.25 -17.68 -11.81
CA GLY A 199 -0.84 -19.08 -11.96
C GLY A 199 0.39 -19.47 -11.14
N ALA A 200 0.91 -18.57 -10.30
CA ALA A 200 2.07 -18.86 -9.47
C ALA A 200 1.89 -20.06 -8.57
N ARG A 201 2.95 -20.86 -8.47
CA ARG A 201 3.04 -21.97 -7.53
C ARG A 201 4.13 -21.67 -6.53
N VAL A 202 3.74 -21.53 -5.27
CA VAL A 202 4.60 -21.23 -4.14
C VAL A 202 4.52 -22.37 -3.14
N ASP A 203 5.65 -22.82 -2.61
CA ASP A 203 5.69 -23.85 -1.57
C ASP A 203 6.82 -23.55 -0.57
N GLU A 204 6.57 -22.57 0.30
CA GLU A 204 7.61 -21.93 1.10
C GLU A 204 7.51 -22.19 2.61
N ALA A 205 8.69 -22.15 3.23
CA ALA A 205 8.85 -21.97 4.66
C ALA A 205 9.57 -20.65 4.92
N PHE A 206 8.80 -19.56 4.97
CA PHE A 206 9.37 -18.22 5.04
C PHE A 206 10.09 -18.00 6.39
N PRO A 207 11.40 -17.74 6.40
CA PRO A 207 12.15 -17.60 7.64
C PRO A 207 11.90 -16.25 8.30
N GLN A 208 11.73 -16.23 9.63
CA GLN A 208 11.77 -15.00 10.44
C GLN A 208 13.22 -14.59 10.79
N GLN A 209 14.16 -15.53 10.71
CA GLN A 209 15.59 -15.30 10.93
C GLN A 209 16.39 -16.12 9.92
N THR A 210 17.38 -15.50 9.31
CA THR A 210 18.29 -16.16 8.37
C THR A 210 19.69 -16.11 8.93
N THR A 211 20.28 -17.26 9.26
CA THR A 211 21.71 -17.39 9.62
C THR A 211 22.57 -17.89 8.46
N ALA A 212 21.91 -18.36 7.40
CA ALA A 212 22.51 -18.80 6.14
C ALA A 212 21.77 -18.11 4.98
N ALA A 213 22.27 -18.31 3.77
CA ALA A 213 21.62 -17.79 2.58
C ALA A 213 20.23 -18.43 2.40
N TYR A 214 19.21 -17.58 2.29
CA TYR A 214 17.87 -17.93 1.85
C TYR A 214 17.62 -17.22 0.51
N VAL A 215 16.97 -17.90 -0.43
CA VAL A 215 16.65 -17.36 -1.76
C VAL A 215 15.20 -17.70 -2.06
N PHE A 216 14.44 -16.68 -2.44
CA PHE A 216 13.09 -16.80 -3.00
C PHE A 216 13.11 -16.31 -4.45
N PRO A 217 12.40 -16.97 -5.37
CA PRO A 217 11.73 -18.27 -5.22
C PRO A 217 12.73 -19.41 -5.10
N ASN A 218 12.28 -20.55 -4.58
CA ASN A 218 13.05 -21.78 -4.63
C ASN A 218 12.88 -22.50 -5.99
N LYS A 219 13.72 -23.52 -6.24
CA LYS A 219 13.78 -24.22 -7.54
C LYS A 219 12.50 -24.96 -7.96
N ASN A 220 11.54 -25.16 -7.06
CA ASN A 220 10.30 -25.90 -7.32
C ASN A 220 9.10 -24.98 -7.57
N GLU A 221 9.33 -23.67 -7.61
CA GLU A 221 8.30 -22.64 -7.74
C GLU A 221 8.27 -22.09 -9.16
N PHE A 222 7.09 -21.61 -9.57
CA PHE A 222 6.80 -21.27 -10.97
C PHE A 222 6.03 -19.96 -11.08
N GLU A 223 6.20 -19.27 -12.21
CA GLU A 223 5.60 -17.95 -12.51
C GLU A 223 6.01 -16.84 -11.51
N ILE A 224 7.26 -16.92 -11.05
CA ILE A 224 7.92 -15.96 -10.17
C ILE A 224 9.27 -15.62 -10.79
N SER A 225 9.41 -14.39 -11.27
CA SER A 225 10.62 -13.91 -11.95
C SER A 225 11.52 -13.06 -11.07
N SER A 226 11.01 -12.59 -9.93
CA SER A 226 11.77 -11.78 -8.98
C SER A 226 12.69 -12.69 -8.18
N VAL A 227 13.85 -12.18 -7.78
CA VAL A 227 14.79 -12.91 -6.94
C VAL A 227 15.07 -12.08 -5.69
N LEU A 228 14.78 -12.65 -4.53
CA LEU A 228 15.06 -12.09 -3.22
C LEU A 228 16.04 -12.99 -2.48
N SER A 229 17.24 -12.48 -2.22
CA SER A 229 18.28 -13.16 -1.45
C SER A 229 18.44 -12.53 -0.08
N LEU A 230 18.38 -13.35 0.98
CA LEU A 230 18.54 -12.95 2.37
C LEU A 230 19.71 -13.69 3.02
N SER A 231 20.50 -13.01 3.83
CA SER A 231 21.48 -13.67 4.70
C SER A 231 21.77 -12.85 5.96
N ASN A 232 21.91 -13.53 7.11
CA ASN A 232 22.19 -12.89 8.40
C ASN A 232 21.17 -11.79 8.78
N SER A 233 19.92 -11.96 8.35
CA SER A 233 18.88 -10.94 8.47
C SER A 233 17.67 -11.44 9.27
N SER A 234 16.97 -10.50 9.92
CA SER A 234 15.71 -10.76 10.63
C SER A 234 14.50 -10.19 9.88
N VAL A 235 13.51 -11.03 9.63
CA VAL A 235 12.23 -10.64 9.05
C VAL A 235 11.22 -10.48 10.18
N LYS A 236 10.47 -9.40 10.16
CA LYS A 236 9.37 -9.12 11.09
C LYS A 236 8.04 -9.60 10.53
N MET A 237 7.84 -9.54 9.22
CA MET A 237 6.62 -10.00 8.57
C MET A 237 6.88 -10.34 7.11
N TRP A 238 6.23 -11.41 6.65
CA TRP A 238 6.07 -11.70 5.23
C TRP A 238 4.66 -11.33 4.81
N HIS A 239 4.54 -10.56 3.74
CA HIS A 239 3.30 -10.34 3.01
C HIS A 239 3.27 -11.34 1.87
N VAL A 240 2.25 -12.19 1.84
CA VAL A 240 2.10 -13.21 0.81
C VAL A 240 0.79 -12.97 0.10
N ARG A 241 0.88 -12.72 -1.21
CA ARG A 241 -0.27 -12.40 -2.04
C ARG A 241 -0.94 -13.66 -2.55
N VAL A 242 -2.25 -13.80 -2.37
CA VAL A 242 -3.04 -14.82 -3.06
C VAL A 242 -3.59 -14.19 -4.33
N VAL A 243 -3.08 -14.65 -5.47
CA VAL A 243 -3.36 -14.09 -6.81
C VAL A 243 -4.12 -15.09 -7.68
N PRO A 244 -4.71 -14.67 -8.81
CA PRO A 244 -5.50 -15.53 -9.67
C PRO A 244 -4.80 -16.82 -10.08
N ALA A 245 -5.54 -17.94 -10.08
CA ALA A 245 -5.08 -19.28 -10.45
C ALA A 245 -3.85 -19.82 -9.69
N SER A 246 -3.43 -19.18 -8.59
CA SER A 246 -2.26 -19.60 -7.83
C SER A 246 -2.49 -20.87 -7.00
N ASP A 247 -1.44 -21.65 -6.75
CA ASP A 247 -1.40 -22.75 -5.79
C ASP A 247 -0.27 -22.50 -4.80
N ILE A 248 -0.63 -21.94 -3.65
CA ILE A 248 0.31 -21.46 -2.63
C ILE A 248 0.24 -22.40 -1.44
N THR A 249 1.37 -22.93 -1.02
CA THR A 249 1.55 -23.64 0.25
C THR A 249 2.53 -22.86 1.12
N ILE A 250 2.13 -22.56 2.35
CA ILE A 250 3.00 -21.92 3.34
C ILE A 250 3.08 -22.82 4.55
N ARG A 251 4.30 -23.20 4.93
CA ARG A 251 4.55 -24.15 6.01
C ARG A 251 5.51 -23.61 7.06
N ASN A 252 5.28 -23.97 8.32
CA ASN A 252 6.15 -23.69 9.46
C ASN A 252 6.60 -22.22 9.52
N THR A 253 5.69 -21.31 9.20
CA THR A 253 5.97 -19.89 9.14
C THR A 253 5.15 -19.17 10.19
N ASP A 254 5.82 -18.37 11.02
CA ASP A 254 5.12 -17.52 11.97
C ASP A 254 4.92 -16.11 11.40
N ASN A 255 3.85 -15.44 11.84
CA ASN A 255 3.66 -14.00 11.71
C ASN A 255 3.65 -13.52 10.23
N ILE A 256 2.77 -14.11 9.42
CA ILE A 256 2.52 -13.66 8.03
C ILE A 256 1.30 -12.75 7.93
N SER A 257 1.32 -11.87 6.93
CA SER A 257 0.15 -11.18 6.39
C SER A 257 -0.26 -11.88 5.09
N LEU A 258 -1.54 -12.16 4.94
CA LEU A 258 -2.10 -12.76 3.73
C LEU A 258 -2.94 -11.74 3.00
N ASP A 259 -2.53 -11.45 1.77
CA ASP A 259 -3.09 -10.37 0.98
C ASP A 259 -3.86 -11.01 -0.20
N ILE A 260 -5.19 -10.98 -0.16
CA ILE A 260 -6.04 -11.56 -1.22
C ILE A 260 -6.27 -10.50 -2.28
N HIS A 261 -5.62 -10.65 -3.43
CA HIS A 261 -5.70 -9.69 -4.53
C HIS A 261 -6.78 -10.10 -5.55
N ALA A 262 -7.98 -9.55 -5.35
CA ALA A 262 -9.11 -9.66 -6.26
C ALA A 262 -9.02 -8.65 -7.41
N GLN A 263 -8.02 -8.82 -8.27
CA GLN A 263 -7.68 -7.94 -9.39
C GLN A 263 -7.45 -8.75 -10.67
N ARG A 264 -7.14 -8.07 -11.80
CA ARG A 264 -6.84 -8.75 -13.08
C ARG A 264 -5.88 -9.94 -12.94
N PRO A 265 -6.15 -11.06 -13.64
CA PRO A 265 -7.24 -11.29 -14.60
C PRO A 265 -8.59 -11.71 -13.97
N TRP A 266 -8.73 -11.72 -12.64
CA TRP A 266 -10.07 -11.82 -12.06
C TRP A 266 -10.84 -10.54 -12.36
N GLU A 267 -11.84 -10.64 -13.23
CA GLU A 267 -12.83 -9.60 -13.48
C GLU A 267 -14.22 -10.23 -13.33
N GLN A 268 -15.16 -9.47 -12.76
CA GLN A 268 -16.53 -9.93 -12.48
C GLN A 268 -16.57 -11.22 -11.65
N LYS A 269 -15.57 -11.43 -10.79
CA LYS A 269 -15.49 -12.57 -9.89
C LYS A 269 -16.06 -12.23 -8.53
N THR A 270 -16.39 -13.27 -7.79
CA THR A 270 -16.87 -13.17 -6.42
C THR A 270 -15.92 -13.95 -5.53
N VAL A 271 -15.20 -13.24 -4.68
CA VAL A 271 -14.39 -13.80 -3.61
C VAL A 271 -15.30 -13.98 -2.40
N SER A 272 -15.35 -15.20 -1.87
CA SER A 272 -16.15 -15.50 -0.68
C SER A 272 -15.26 -16.11 0.39
N ALA A 273 -15.35 -15.58 1.60
CA ALA A 273 -14.55 -16.02 2.73
C ALA A 273 -15.39 -16.03 4.01
N ARG A 274 -15.17 -17.05 4.84
CA ARG A 274 -15.86 -17.18 6.12
C ARG A 274 -14.93 -17.75 7.18
N GLY A 275 -15.04 -17.27 8.42
CA GLY A 275 -14.28 -17.83 9.53
C GLY A 275 -12.80 -17.54 9.47
N LEU A 276 -12.36 -16.54 8.69
CA LEU A 276 -10.96 -16.16 8.64
C LEU A 276 -10.60 -15.44 9.93
N MET A 277 -9.78 -16.07 10.76
CA MET A 277 -9.32 -15.51 12.03
C MET A 277 -7.80 -15.39 12.02
N ASN A 278 -7.28 -14.44 12.78
CA ASN A 278 -5.85 -14.39 13.07
C ASN A 278 -5.49 -15.53 14.03
N GLY A 279 -4.33 -16.16 13.81
CA GLY A 279 -3.85 -17.25 14.64
C GLY A 279 -3.15 -18.36 13.86
N LEU A 280 -2.91 -19.47 14.55
CA LEU A 280 -2.22 -20.65 14.01
C LEU A 280 -3.16 -21.55 13.21
N PHE A 281 -2.80 -21.79 11.96
CA PHE A 281 -3.42 -22.77 11.07
C PHE A 281 -2.55 -24.02 11.02
N LYS A 282 -3.04 -25.15 11.54
CA LYS A 282 -2.29 -26.40 11.59
C LYS A 282 -2.19 -27.07 10.23
N ASP A 283 -3.33 -27.20 9.56
CA ASP A 283 -3.47 -27.77 8.23
C ASP A 283 -4.82 -27.32 7.68
N GLU A 284 -4.82 -26.22 6.92
CA GLU A 284 -6.05 -25.62 6.38
C GLU A 284 -5.86 -25.30 4.91
N THR A 285 -6.79 -25.75 4.05
CA THR A 285 -6.80 -25.38 2.64
C THR A 285 -7.98 -24.46 2.36
N LEU A 286 -7.66 -23.23 1.98
CA LEU A 286 -8.59 -22.20 1.59
C LEU A 286 -8.62 -22.08 0.06
N LYS A 287 -9.79 -21.71 -0.47
CA LYS A 287 -9.97 -21.45 -1.90
C LYS A 287 -10.61 -20.10 -2.10
N PHE A 288 -10.04 -19.31 -3.00
CA PHE A 288 -10.56 -18.01 -3.40
C PHE A 288 -10.72 -18.03 -4.92
N VAL A 289 -11.96 -18.16 -5.39
CA VAL A 289 -12.26 -18.35 -6.82
C VAL A 289 -11.53 -19.59 -7.37
N ASP A 290 -10.45 -19.42 -8.13
CA ASP A 290 -9.60 -20.48 -8.68
C ASP A 290 -8.21 -20.58 -8.02
N ALA A 291 -7.90 -19.69 -7.08
CA ALA A 291 -6.68 -19.75 -6.28
C ALA A 291 -6.85 -20.69 -5.09
N LYS A 292 -5.77 -21.38 -4.74
CA LYS A 292 -5.68 -22.30 -3.61
C LYS A 292 -4.55 -21.84 -2.67
N LEU A 293 -4.89 -21.73 -1.39
CA LEU A 293 -3.94 -21.44 -0.32
C LEU A 293 -3.96 -22.59 0.69
N HIS A 294 -2.81 -23.19 0.96
CA HIS A 294 -2.63 -24.24 1.95
C HIS A 294 -1.70 -23.76 3.06
N LEU A 295 -2.20 -23.72 4.29
CA LEU A 295 -1.46 -23.30 5.48
C LEU A 295 -1.14 -24.51 6.35
N LEU A 296 0.15 -24.75 6.62
CA LEU A 296 0.66 -25.90 7.38
C LEU A 296 1.50 -25.45 8.56
N ASN A 297 0.98 -25.51 9.78
CA ASN A 297 1.60 -24.94 10.98
C ASN A 297 2.08 -23.50 10.75
N THR A 298 1.18 -22.67 10.25
CA THR A 298 1.46 -21.29 9.85
C THR A 298 0.61 -20.33 10.66
N SER A 299 1.24 -19.32 11.26
CA SER A 299 0.55 -18.30 12.04
C SER A 299 0.26 -17.06 11.20
N VAL A 300 -1.02 -16.79 10.96
CA VAL A 300 -1.50 -15.61 10.23
C VAL A 300 -1.80 -14.50 11.22
N ARG A 301 -1.17 -13.34 11.02
CA ARG A 301 -1.39 -12.15 11.84
C ARG A 301 -2.44 -11.20 11.26
N ALA A 302 -2.52 -11.14 9.93
CA ALA A 302 -3.42 -10.24 9.25
C ALA A 302 -3.95 -10.88 7.97
N TRP A 303 -5.23 -10.63 7.71
CA TRP A 303 -5.87 -10.88 6.43
C TRP A 303 -6.14 -9.52 5.80
N ASN A 304 -5.78 -9.35 4.52
CA ASN A 304 -6.09 -8.16 3.76
C ASN A 304 -6.80 -8.54 2.46
N PHE A 305 -7.76 -7.73 2.03
CA PHE A 305 -8.46 -7.89 0.76
C PHE A 305 -8.26 -6.64 -0.09
N PHE A 306 -7.69 -6.82 -1.27
CA PHE A 306 -7.52 -5.77 -2.27
C PHE A 306 -8.41 -6.12 -3.45
N LEU A 307 -9.48 -5.35 -3.63
CA LEU A 307 -10.45 -5.54 -4.71
C LEU A 307 -10.35 -4.40 -5.71
N GLU A 308 -10.25 -4.77 -6.98
CA GLU A 308 -10.28 -3.83 -8.11
C GLU A 308 -11.29 -4.30 -9.17
N HIS A 309 -11.57 -3.42 -10.12
CA HIS A 309 -12.51 -3.62 -11.22
C HIS A 309 -13.93 -3.93 -10.73
N THR A 310 -14.63 -4.86 -11.40
CA THR A 310 -16.02 -5.22 -11.10
C THR A 310 -16.15 -6.45 -10.19
N ASN A 311 -15.11 -6.71 -9.38
CA ASN A 311 -15.09 -7.87 -8.48
C ASN A 311 -15.94 -7.63 -7.22
N LYS A 312 -16.34 -8.73 -6.58
CA LYS A 312 -17.16 -8.73 -5.37
C LYS A 312 -16.49 -9.47 -4.22
N LEU A 313 -16.65 -8.97 -3.01
CA LEU A 313 -16.30 -9.66 -1.76
C LEU A 313 -17.57 -10.03 -0.99
N TYR A 314 -17.67 -11.29 -0.55
CA TYR A 314 -18.56 -11.69 0.54
C TYR A 314 -17.71 -12.21 1.69
N LEU A 315 -17.76 -11.52 2.82
CA LEU A 315 -17.01 -11.86 4.02
C LEU A 315 -17.96 -12.07 5.19
N GLU A 316 -17.84 -13.19 5.89
CA GLU A 316 -18.72 -13.52 7.00
C GLU A 316 -17.93 -14.05 8.20
N ASN A 317 -18.32 -13.70 9.43
CA ASN A 317 -17.76 -14.30 10.65
C ASN A 317 -16.22 -14.29 10.67
N SER A 318 -15.59 -13.18 10.30
CA SER A 318 -14.13 -13.10 10.10
C SER A 318 -13.51 -11.92 10.85
N ALA A 319 -12.20 -11.97 11.07
CA ALA A 319 -11.38 -10.87 11.58
C ALA A 319 -10.32 -10.52 10.52
N VAL A 320 -10.46 -9.33 9.92
CA VAL A 320 -9.67 -8.86 8.78
C VAL A 320 -9.01 -7.54 9.14
N HIS A 321 -7.76 -7.35 8.73
CA HIS A 321 -7.06 -6.12 9.00
C HIS A 321 -7.53 -5.03 8.05
N THR A 322 -7.29 -5.19 6.74
CA THR A 322 -7.64 -4.17 5.75
C THR A 322 -8.51 -4.70 4.63
N ILE A 323 -9.49 -3.90 4.22
CA ILE A 323 -10.20 -4.06 2.95
C ILE A 323 -9.96 -2.78 2.13
N THR A 324 -9.56 -2.93 0.88
CA THR A 324 -9.40 -1.83 -0.08
C THR A 324 -10.17 -2.14 -1.35
N GLU A 325 -10.97 -1.18 -1.81
CA GLU A 325 -11.90 -1.32 -2.93
C GLU A 325 -11.76 -0.15 -3.93
N SER A 326 -11.63 -0.45 -5.22
CA SER A 326 -11.57 0.54 -6.32
C SER A 326 -12.36 0.10 -7.56
N GLU A 327 -12.54 1.01 -8.53
CA GLU A 327 -13.02 0.70 -9.90
C GLU A 327 -14.36 -0.08 -10.07
N ASP A 328 -15.39 0.21 -9.27
CA ASP A 328 -16.75 -0.40 -9.31
C ASP A 328 -16.88 -1.76 -8.58
N THR A 329 -16.08 -1.98 -7.53
CA THR A 329 -16.18 -3.18 -6.68
C THR A 329 -17.35 -3.15 -5.70
N VAL A 330 -17.76 -4.33 -5.20
CA VAL A 330 -18.78 -4.45 -4.15
C VAL A 330 -18.37 -5.41 -3.04
N ALA A 331 -18.31 -4.93 -1.80
CA ALA A 331 -18.10 -5.76 -0.62
C ALA A 331 -19.36 -5.86 0.25
N ILE A 332 -19.69 -7.08 0.67
CA ILE A 332 -20.69 -7.35 1.70
C ILE A 332 -20.00 -8.10 2.84
N VAL A 333 -19.98 -7.48 4.00
CA VAL A 333 -19.29 -7.95 5.19
C VAL A 333 -20.28 -8.12 6.32
N GLN A 334 -20.35 -9.30 6.91
CA GLN A 334 -21.34 -9.65 7.92
C GLN A 334 -20.69 -10.30 9.15
N ASP A 335 -21.16 -9.94 10.34
CA ASP A 335 -20.76 -10.55 11.62
C ASP A 335 -19.22 -10.60 11.79
N SER A 336 -18.52 -9.55 11.34
CA SER A 336 -17.05 -9.55 11.22
C SER A 336 -16.41 -8.37 11.95
N ILE A 337 -15.12 -8.49 12.23
CA ILE A 337 -14.28 -7.43 12.80
C ILE A 337 -13.29 -6.99 11.72
N ILE A 338 -13.20 -5.69 11.50
CA ILE A 338 -12.38 -5.07 10.46
C ILE A 338 -11.61 -3.93 11.09
N ASP A 339 -10.31 -3.82 10.83
CA ASP A 339 -9.53 -2.70 11.35
C ASP A 339 -9.75 -1.47 10.47
N THR A 340 -9.46 -1.60 9.17
CA THR A 340 -9.55 -0.51 8.20
C THR A 340 -10.30 -0.91 6.93
N ILE A 341 -11.13 0.01 6.42
CA ILE A 341 -11.76 -0.07 5.09
C ILE A 341 -11.47 1.21 4.29
N GLU A 342 -11.09 1.02 3.03
CA GLU A 342 -10.89 2.10 2.07
C GLU A 342 -11.68 1.82 0.78
N THR A 343 -12.54 2.75 0.37
CA THR A 343 -13.30 2.66 -0.90
C THR A 343 -13.01 3.85 -1.80
N LYS A 344 -12.80 3.60 -3.10
CA LYS A 344 -12.52 4.60 -4.15
C LYS A 344 -13.47 4.47 -5.34
N ASP A 345 -13.44 5.48 -6.20
CA ASP A 345 -14.20 5.56 -7.45
C ASP A 345 -15.72 5.44 -7.26
N PHE A 346 -16.31 4.30 -7.60
CA PHE A 346 -17.75 4.02 -7.50
C PHE A 346 -18.04 2.77 -6.66
N SER A 347 -17.04 2.29 -5.92
CA SER A 347 -17.13 1.05 -5.17
C SER A 347 -18.11 1.16 -4.00
N GLU A 348 -18.73 0.03 -3.62
CA GLU A 348 -19.74 -0.01 -2.56
C GLU A 348 -19.43 -1.08 -1.52
N ALA A 349 -19.29 -0.68 -0.25
CA ALA A 349 -19.11 -1.58 0.87
C ALA A 349 -20.33 -1.56 1.80
N THR A 350 -20.84 -2.72 2.19
CA THR A 350 -21.92 -2.86 3.19
C THR A 350 -21.47 -3.76 4.33
N PHE A 351 -21.51 -3.22 5.54
CA PHE A 351 -21.17 -3.89 6.79
C PHE A 351 -22.42 -4.09 7.63
N GLN A 352 -22.72 -5.33 7.99
CA GLN A 352 -23.88 -5.71 8.78
C GLN A 352 -23.43 -6.40 10.06
N LYS A 353 -23.92 -5.95 11.21
CA LYS A 353 -23.59 -6.53 12.52
C LYS A 353 -22.08 -6.70 12.74
N SER A 354 -21.32 -5.75 12.22
CA SER A 354 -19.85 -5.83 12.18
C SER A 354 -19.24 -4.78 13.11
N ARG A 355 -17.95 -4.93 13.40
CA ARG A 355 -17.18 -3.97 14.18
C ARG A 355 -16.04 -3.41 13.34
N LEU A 356 -15.95 -2.08 13.24
CA LEU A 356 -14.80 -1.38 12.70
C LEU A 356 -13.92 -0.85 13.85
N LEU A 357 -12.63 -1.19 13.86
CA LEU A 357 -11.73 -0.80 14.96
C LEU A 357 -11.04 0.54 14.70
N GLU A 358 -10.48 0.75 13.51
CA GLU A 358 -9.60 1.90 13.25
C GLU A 358 -10.27 2.92 12.34
N ALA A 359 -10.40 2.65 11.04
CA ALA A 359 -10.78 3.70 10.11
C ALA A 359 -11.62 3.25 8.91
N ALA A 360 -12.53 4.14 8.48
CA ALA A 360 -13.19 4.03 7.19
C ALA A 360 -12.90 5.29 6.36
N TYR A 361 -12.31 5.08 5.19
CA TYR A 361 -12.03 6.14 4.23
C TYR A 361 -12.84 5.90 2.96
N SER A 362 -13.71 6.85 2.62
CA SER A 362 -14.52 6.80 1.40
C SER A 362 -14.14 7.98 0.50
N PHE A 363 -13.75 7.68 -0.73
CA PHE A 363 -13.28 8.63 -1.73
C PHE A 363 -14.18 8.67 -2.96
N ASP A 364 -14.10 9.75 -3.72
CA ASP A 364 -14.82 9.95 -4.99
C ASP A 364 -16.33 9.70 -4.85
N LYS A 365 -16.94 8.84 -5.68
CA LYS A 365 -18.38 8.54 -5.62
C LYS A 365 -18.66 7.21 -4.92
N SER A 366 -17.69 6.68 -4.18
CA SER A 366 -17.84 5.42 -3.46
C SER A 366 -18.79 5.55 -2.28
N LYS A 367 -19.24 4.41 -1.76
CA LYS A 367 -20.16 4.34 -0.63
C LYS A 367 -19.74 3.29 0.38
N ILE A 368 -19.85 3.63 1.65
CA ILE A 368 -19.73 2.68 2.76
C ILE A 368 -21.00 2.74 3.58
N THR A 369 -21.62 1.60 3.87
CA THR A 369 -22.83 1.52 4.69
C THR A 369 -22.60 0.59 5.88
N PHE A 370 -22.85 1.07 7.09
CA PHE A 370 -22.85 0.28 8.32
C PHE A 370 -24.28 0.13 8.83
N ILE A 371 -24.69 -1.11 9.11
CA ILE A 371 -26.03 -1.48 9.59
C ILE A 371 -25.87 -2.31 10.85
N ASP A 372 -26.55 -1.92 11.93
CA ASP A 372 -26.53 -2.60 13.23
C ASP A 372 -25.09 -2.89 13.71
N SER A 373 -24.16 -1.99 13.42
CA SER A 373 -22.72 -2.21 13.58
C SER A 373 -22.14 -1.34 14.71
N THR A 374 -20.87 -1.57 15.03
CA THR A 374 -20.12 -0.77 16.00
C THR A 374 -18.87 -0.21 15.35
N ILE A 375 -18.54 1.05 15.64
CA ILE A 375 -17.35 1.73 15.14
C ILE A 375 -16.62 2.32 16.34
N GLY A 376 -15.40 1.85 16.59
CA GLY A 376 -14.65 2.19 17.79
C GLY A 376 -13.76 1.04 18.26
N SER A 377 -12.51 1.36 18.59
CA SER A 377 -11.66 0.48 19.41
C SER A 377 -11.74 0.89 20.88
N ASP A 378 -11.45 -0.05 21.78
CA ASP A 378 -11.48 0.20 23.24
C ASP A 378 -10.26 1.02 23.71
N ASP A 379 -9.28 1.23 22.81
CA ASP A 379 -7.93 1.71 23.07
C ASP A 379 -7.49 2.91 22.22
N GLY A 380 -8.34 3.40 21.30
CA GLY A 380 -7.90 4.33 20.25
C GLY A 380 -8.95 5.29 19.71
N VAL A 381 -8.49 6.16 18.80
CA VAL A 381 -9.30 7.13 18.07
C VAL A 381 -9.64 6.53 16.70
N SER A 382 -10.89 6.11 16.53
CA SER A 382 -11.36 5.68 15.22
C SER A 382 -11.70 6.88 14.33
N THR A 383 -11.58 6.74 13.01
CA THR A 383 -11.86 7.85 12.06
C THR A 383 -12.80 7.41 10.94
N LEU A 384 -13.83 8.22 10.67
CA LEU A 384 -14.65 8.12 9.47
C LEU A 384 -14.39 9.34 8.61
N ARG A 385 -13.97 9.14 7.37
CA ARG A 385 -13.72 10.24 6.44
C ARG A 385 -14.40 10.00 5.11
N ALA A 386 -15.25 10.94 4.71
CA ALA A 386 -15.89 10.96 3.40
C ALA A 386 -15.39 12.17 2.60
N THR A 387 -14.82 11.92 1.42
CA THR A 387 -14.29 12.94 0.50
C THR A 387 -14.85 12.83 -0.92
N ASN A 388 -14.83 13.93 -1.67
CA ASN A 388 -15.07 14.00 -3.11
C ASN A 388 -16.42 13.45 -3.62
N LYS A 389 -17.52 13.72 -2.91
CA LYS A 389 -18.91 13.24 -3.17
C LYS A 389 -19.22 11.82 -2.69
N SER A 390 -18.35 11.21 -1.90
CA SER A 390 -18.57 9.89 -1.34
C SER A 390 -19.57 9.95 -0.21
N VAL A 391 -20.10 8.79 0.18
CA VAL A 391 -21.09 8.71 1.26
C VAL A 391 -20.76 7.58 2.21
N ILE A 392 -20.64 7.89 3.50
CA ILE A 392 -20.68 6.91 4.58
C ILE A 392 -22.05 6.98 5.23
N THR A 393 -22.78 5.87 5.32
CA THR A 393 -24.10 5.80 5.97
C THR A 393 -24.04 4.90 7.20
N LEU A 394 -24.54 5.39 8.33
CA LEU A 394 -24.64 4.69 9.60
C LEU A 394 -26.12 4.48 9.94
N THR A 395 -26.62 3.25 9.88
CA THR A 395 -28.00 2.89 10.22
C THR A 395 -27.98 2.02 11.48
N HIS A 396 -28.64 2.47 12.55
CA HIS A 396 -28.62 1.79 13.86
C HIS A 396 -27.19 1.41 14.34
N THR A 397 -26.21 2.23 13.99
CA THR A 397 -24.79 1.94 14.23
C THR A 397 -24.28 2.82 15.38
N VAL A 398 -23.62 2.20 16.35
CA VAL A 398 -22.99 2.92 17.47
C VAL A 398 -21.58 3.31 17.04
N SER A 399 -21.24 4.60 17.12
CA SER A 399 -19.92 5.08 16.70
C SER A 399 -19.31 6.03 17.74
N SER A 400 -18.02 5.83 18.04
CA SER A 400 -17.17 6.77 18.78
C SER A 400 -16.15 7.48 17.87
N ALA A 401 -16.20 7.25 16.56
CA ALA A 401 -15.21 7.74 15.62
C ALA A 401 -15.28 9.27 15.42
N THR A 402 -14.12 9.86 15.15
CA THR A 402 -14.02 11.22 14.61
C THR A 402 -14.58 11.23 13.19
N MET A 403 -15.54 12.09 12.92
CA MET A 403 -16.18 12.21 11.60
C MET A 403 -15.62 13.41 10.83
N ILE A 404 -15.13 13.16 9.62
CA ILE A 404 -14.51 14.16 8.75
C ILE A 404 -15.24 14.16 7.40
N GLU A 405 -15.87 15.28 7.06
CA GLU A 405 -16.48 15.50 5.75
C GLU A 405 -15.69 16.56 5.00
N ASP A 406 -15.22 16.27 3.79
CA ASP A 406 -14.55 17.24 2.94
C ASP A 406 -14.96 17.08 1.46
N LEU A 407 -14.72 18.11 0.64
CA LEU A 407 -14.92 18.06 -0.82
C LEU A 407 -16.28 17.49 -1.29
N GLN A 408 -17.38 17.81 -0.61
CA GLN A 408 -18.74 17.31 -0.87
C GLN A 408 -19.01 15.86 -0.45
N GLY A 409 -18.06 15.17 0.17
CA GLY A 409 -18.31 13.91 0.87
C GLY A 409 -19.28 14.10 2.04
N LYS A 410 -20.00 13.03 2.41
CA LYS A 410 -21.03 13.07 3.45
C LYS A 410 -20.99 11.84 4.36
N ILE A 411 -21.26 12.05 5.63
CA ILE A 411 -21.49 11.03 6.64
C ILE A 411 -22.95 11.20 7.12
N VAL A 412 -23.78 10.20 6.87
CA VAL A 412 -25.22 10.22 7.17
C VAL A 412 -25.50 9.26 8.33
N VAL A 413 -26.14 9.76 9.38
CA VAL A 413 -26.55 8.95 10.55
C VAL A 413 -28.08 8.82 10.55
N GLN A 414 -28.59 7.59 10.64
CA GLN A 414 -30.02 7.23 10.53
C GLN A 414 -30.51 6.41 11.72
#